data_AF-A0A653VM65-F1
#
_entry.id   AF-A0A653VM65-F1
#
_cell.length_a   1.000
_cell.length_b   1.000
_cell.length_c   1.000
_cell.angle_alpha   90.00
_cell.angle_beta   90.00
_cell.angle_gamma   90.00
#
_symmetry.space_group_name_H-M   'P 1'
#
loop_
_entity.id
_entity.type
_entity.pdbx_description
1 polymer ?
#
loop_
_entity_poly.entity_id
_entity_poly.type
_entity_poly.pdbx_seq_one_letter_code
_entity_poly.pdbx_strand_id
1 'polypeptide(L)'
;MTALSELLLDSKVATARAVERIEKSEEHSMNKGTIYRYIDGDHPERPKEKYLQALAYGFELPITRVRQAASAAPGELGPWTPPLEAGRLSKPVRNALDALIITLAKEGPGNGAPPAKKTMKRGHSVQPRKRASKKP
;
A
#
# COMPACT_ATOMS: atom_id res chain seq x y z
N MET A 1 -2.27 4.42 19.75
CA MET A 1 -2.83 3.38 18.86
C MET A 1 -2.14 3.49 17.52
N THR A 2 -1.72 2.38 16.92
CA THR A 2 -1.03 2.37 15.61
C THR A 2 -2.02 2.06 14.49
N ALA A 3 -1.73 2.48 13.25
CA ALA A 3 -2.58 2.16 12.10
C ALA A 3 -2.75 0.64 11.89
N LEU A 4 -1.72 -0.14 12.23
CA LEU A 4 -1.79 -1.60 12.22
C LEU A 4 -2.76 -2.12 13.30
N SER A 5 -2.66 -1.66 14.54
CA SER A 5 -3.58 -2.02 15.63
C SER A 5 -5.04 -1.70 15.28
N GLU A 6 -5.29 -0.51 14.74
CA GLU A 6 -6.64 -0.10 14.29
C GLU A 6 -7.17 -1.01 13.18
N LEU A 7 -6.35 -1.33 12.18
CA LEU A 7 -6.73 -2.23 11.09
C LEU A 7 -7.11 -3.64 11.59
N LEU A 8 -6.38 -4.17 12.58
CA LEU A 8 -6.68 -5.49 13.15
C LEU A 8 -8.00 -5.48 13.93
N LEU A 9 -8.27 -4.39 14.67
CA LEU A 9 -9.48 -4.22 15.46
C LEU A 9 -10.73 -3.94 14.60
N ASP A 10 -10.58 -3.25 13.46
CA ASP A 10 -11.65 -2.99 12.50
C ASP A 10 -12.00 -4.22 11.63
N SER A 11 -11.21 -5.28 11.73
CA SER A 11 -11.48 -6.51 10.96
C SER A 11 -12.81 -7.14 11.35
N LYS A 12 -13.45 -7.83 10.39
CA LYS A 12 -14.70 -8.58 10.64
C LYS A 12 -14.49 -9.84 11.48
N VAL A 13 -13.24 -10.23 11.70
CA VAL A 13 -12.89 -11.44 12.43
C VAL A 13 -12.77 -11.10 13.91
N ALA A 14 -13.53 -11.80 14.74
CA ALA A 14 -13.37 -11.70 16.19
C ALA A 14 -11.93 -12.05 16.61
N THR A 15 -11.30 -11.21 17.42
CA THR A 15 -9.90 -11.35 17.86
C THR A 15 -9.58 -12.75 18.39
N ALA A 16 -10.46 -13.34 19.19
CA ALA A 16 -10.26 -14.69 19.72
C ALA A 16 -10.12 -15.76 18.61
N ARG A 17 -10.91 -15.64 17.54
CA ARG A 17 -10.84 -16.53 16.38
C ARG A 17 -9.58 -16.30 15.55
N ALA A 18 -9.15 -15.05 15.41
CA ALA A 18 -7.90 -14.73 14.73
C ALA A 18 -6.70 -15.33 15.48
N VAL A 19 -6.66 -15.16 16.80
CA VAL A 19 -5.63 -15.72 17.68
C VAL A 19 -5.58 -17.24 17.57
N GLU A 20 -6.73 -17.91 17.72
CA GLU A 20 -6.80 -19.38 17.63
C GLU A 20 -6.29 -19.90 16.28
N ARG A 21 -6.62 -19.22 15.18
CA ARG A 21 -6.13 -19.61 13.84
C ARG A 21 -4.64 -19.45 13.68
N ILE A 22 -4.09 -18.36 14.19
CA ILE A 22 -2.64 -18.12 14.15
C ILE A 22 -1.92 -19.18 14.99
N GLU A 23 -2.41 -19.50 16.18
CA GLU A 23 -1.79 -20.50 17.06
C GLU A 23 -1.82 -21.91 16.46
N LYS A 24 -2.93 -22.28 15.79
CA LYS A 24 -3.11 -23.60 15.16
C LYS A 24 -2.43 -23.74 13.80
N SER A 25 -1.88 -22.66 13.23
CA SER A 25 -1.23 -22.71 11.93
C SER A 25 0.22 -23.20 12.07
N GLU A 26 0.58 -24.27 11.35
CA GLU A 26 1.97 -24.74 11.26
C GLU A 26 2.87 -23.73 10.52
N GLU A 27 2.32 -23.05 9.50
CA GLU A 27 3.07 -22.11 8.66
C GLU A 27 3.15 -20.70 9.26
N HIS A 28 2.12 -20.29 9.99
CA HIS A 28 1.97 -18.92 10.49
C HIS A 28 1.95 -18.84 12.02
N SER A 29 2.49 -19.85 12.70
CA SER A 29 2.49 -19.92 14.16
C SER A 29 3.14 -18.70 14.80
N MET A 30 2.42 -18.07 15.73
CA MET A 30 2.91 -16.96 16.54
C MET A 30 2.37 -17.09 17.96
N ASN A 31 3.21 -16.83 18.95
CA ASN A 31 2.81 -16.85 20.36
C ASN A 31 1.71 -15.81 20.62
N LYS A 32 0.65 -16.22 21.30
CA LYS A 32 -0.46 -15.37 21.78
C LYS A 32 -0.03 -14.03 22.36
N GLY A 33 0.99 -14.01 23.22
CA GLY A 33 1.49 -12.76 23.81
C GLY A 33 2.04 -11.78 22.77
N THR A 34 2.61 -12.29 21.68
CA THR A 34 3.03 -11.46 20.55
C THR A 34 1.82 -10.96 19.77
N ILE A 35 0.80 -11.79 19.54
CA ILE A 35 -0.43 -11.36 18.84
C ILE A 35 -1.09 -10.19 19.57
N TYR A 36 -1.30 -10.29 20.88
CA TYR A 36 -1.90 -9.20 21.67
C TYR A 36 -1.05 -7.95 21.68
N ARG A 37 0.27 -8.07 21.78
CA ARG A 37 1.18 -6.93 21.66
C ARG A 37 0.98 -6.14 20.36
N TYR A 38 0.73 -6.82 19.24
CA TYR A 38 0.44 -6.17 17.97
C TYR A 38 -0.95 -5.51 17.94
N ILE A 39 -1.96 -6.17 18.53
CA ILE A 39 -3.31 -5.63 18.66
C ILE A 39 -3.32 -4.36 19.54
N ASP A 40 -2.52 -4.34 20.60
CA ASP A 40 -2.40 -3.20 21.52
C ASP A 40 -1.56 -2.05 20.93
N GLY A 41 -0.90 -2.28 19.79
CA GLY A 41 -0.03 -1.31 19.12
C GLY A 41 1.37 -1.21 19.71
N ASP A 42 1.77 -2.12 20.60
CA ASP A 42 3.11 -2.21 21.20
C ASP A 42 4.08 -3.05 20.34
N HIS A 43 3.96 -2.95 19.02
CA HIS A 43 4.83 -3.66 18.09
C HIS A 43 6.07 -2.83 17.74
N PRO A 44 7.19 -3.46 17.34
CA PRO A 44 8.36 -2.71 16.86
C PRO A 44 7.99 -1.82 15.67
N GLU A 45 8.74 -0.74 15.48
CA GLU A 45 8.56 0.22 14.36
C GLU A 45 8.62 -0.47 12.99
N ARG A 46 9.41 -1.53 12.88
CA ARG A 46 9.48 -2.40 11.70
C ARG A 46 9.13 -3.85 12.08
N PRO A 47 7.85 -4.23 11.97
CA PRO A 47 7.43 -5.61 12.14
C PRO A 47 8.15 -6.57 11.19
N LYS A 48 8.43 -7.79 11.67
CA LYS A 48 8.98 -8.84 10.81
C LYS A 48 7.90 -9.33 9.84
N GLU A 49 8.26 -9.57 8.59
CA GLU A 49 7.34 -10.02 7.54
C GLU A 49 6.53 -11.26 7.94
N LYS A 50 7.17 -12.25 8.58
CA LYS A 50 6.49 -13.45 9.08
C LYS A 50 5.33 -13.16 10.04
N TYR A 51 5.43 -12.09 10.84
CA TYR A 51 4.36 -11.70 11.77
C TYR A 51 3.25 -10.95 11.05
N LEU A 52 3.58 -10.14 10.03
CA LEU A 52 2.57 -9.50 9.18
C LEU A 52 1.77 -10.55 8.38
N GLN A 53 2.43 -11.60 7.89
CA GLN A 53 1.78 -12.74 7.23
C GLN A 53 0.86 -13.49 8.19
N ALA A 54 1.32 -13.77 9.42
CA ALA A 54 0.49 -14.42 10.43
C ALA A 54 -0.75 -13.58 10.79
N LEU A 55 -0.60 -12.28 10.96
CA LEU A 55 -1.71 -11.37 11.23
C LEU A 55 -2.68 -11.29 10.05
N ALA A 56 -2.18 -11.19 8.81
CA ALA A 56 -3.00 -11.21 7.61
C ALA A 56 -3.82 -12.51 7.50
N TYR A 57 -3.19 -13.65 7.79
CA TYR A 57 -3.85 -14.96 7.81
C TYR A 57 -4.93 -15.04 8.89
N GLY A 58 -4.61 -14.70 10.15
CA GLY A 58 -5.54 -14.83 11.27
C GLY A 58 -6.76 -13.90 11.16
N PHE A 59 -6.54 -12.67 10.68
CA PHE A 59 -7.59 -11.66 10.56
C PHE A 59 -8.25 -11.63 9.17
N GLU A 60 -7.89 -12.55 8.27
CA GLU A 60 -8.38 -12.60 6.88
C GLU A 60 -8.22 -11.28 6.13
N LEU A 61 -7.10 -10.59 6.39
CA LEU A 61 -6.80 -9.32 5.77
C LEU A 61 -5.83 -9.52 4.60
N PRO A 62 -5.96 -8.73 3.52
CA PRO A 62 -4.94 -8.70 2.48
C PRO A 62 -3.58 -8.30 3.07
N ILE A 63 -2.53 -9.10 2.83
CA ILE A 63 -1.17 -8.82 3.34
C ILE A 63 -0.65 -7.43 2.93
N THR A 64 -1.08 -6.92 1.77
CA THR A 64 -0.75 -5.57 1.30
C THR A 64 -1.28 -4.48 2.23
N ARG A 65 -2.50 -4.64 2.75
CA ARG A 65 -3.12 -3.70 3.72
C ARG A 65 -2.40 -3.74 5.06
N VAL A 66 -2.05 -4.95 5.50
CA VAL A 66 -1.31 -5.16 6.76
C VAL A 66 0.09 -4.54 6.68
N ARG A 67 0.81 -4.73 5.58
CA ARG A 67 2.13 -4.09 5.33
C ARG A 67 2.02 -2.56 5.28
N GLN A 68 1.02 -2.04 4.56
CA GLN A 68 0.78 -0.60 4.47
C GLN A 68 0.50 0.02 5.84
N ALA A 69 -0.33 -0.63 6.66
CA ALA A 69 -0.66 -0.16 8.01
C ALA A 69 0.54 -0.27 8.98
N ALA A 70 1.46 -1.21 8.72
CA ALA A 70 2.71 -1.34 9.44
C ALA A 70 3.80 -0.36 8.97
N SER A 71 3.53 0.52 8.00
CA SER A 71 4.53 1.32 7.29
C SER A 71 5.71 0.49 6.77
N ALA A 72 5.49 -0.81 6.56
CA ALA A 72 6.46 -1.69 5.96
C ALA A 72 6.46 -1.42 4.45
N ALA A 73 7.65 -1.48 3.82
CA ALA A 73 7.71 -1.48 2.37
C ALA A 73 6.75 -2.57 1.86
N PRO A 74 5.89 -2.29 0.85
CA PRO A 74 5.09 -3.32 0.23
C PRO A 74 6.09 -4.33 -0.33
N GLY A 75 6.31 -5.42 0.42
CA GLY A 75 7.55 -6.20 0.35
C GLY A 75 7.95 -6.56 -1.07
N GLU A 76 9.26 -6.73 -1.29
CA GLU A 76 9.82 -7.26 -2.53
C GLU A 76 9.12 -8.58 -2.87
N LEU A 77 8.08 -8.50 -3.68
CA LEU A 77 7.68 -9.60 -4.53
C LEU A 77 8.95 -9.83 -5.37
N GLY A 78 9.57 -11.00 -5.22
CA GLY A 78 10.65 -11.41 -6.12
C GLY A 78 10.26 -11.22 -7.59
N PRO A 79 11.19 -11.37 -8.53
CA PRO A 79 10.92 -11.08 -9.95
C PRO A 79 9.58 -11.71 -10.37
N TRP A 80 8.66 -10.89 -10.87
CA TRP A 80 7.39 -11.39 -11.38
C TRP A 80 7.68 -12.39 -12.50
N THR A 81 7.19 -13.61 -12.34
CA THR A 81 7.33 -14.66 -13.35
C THR A 81 6.00 -14.82 -14.06
N PRO A 82 5.94 -14.65 -15.39
CA PRO A 82 4.70 -14.85 -16.14
C PRO A 82 4.23 -16.32 -16.06
N PRO A 83 2.91 -16.56 -16.07
CA PRO A 83 2.37 -17.91 -16.10
C PRO A 83 2.70 -18.62 -17.42
N LEU A 84 2.73 -19.96 -17.41
CA LEU A 84 3.18 -20.79 -18.55
C LEU A 84 2.38 -20.48 -19.84
N GLU A 85 1.10 -20.17 -19.69
CA GLU A 85 0.17 -19.82 -20.75
C GLU A 85 0.59 -18.54 -21.48
N ALA A 86 1.24 -17.60 -20.79
CA ALA A 86 1.78 -16.38 -21.42
C ALA A 86 2.91 -16.69 -22.41
N GLY A 87 3.56 -17.86 -22.32
CA GLY A 87 4.51 -18.36 -23.31
C GLY A 87 3.89 -18.63 -24.68
N ARG A 88 2.56 -18.83 -24.74
CA ARG A 88 1.80 -18.98 -26.01
C ARG A 88 1.58 -17.66 -26.72
N LEU A 89 1.80 -16.52 -26.04
CA LEU A 89 1.65 -15.20 -26.63
C LEU A 89 2.85 -14.86 -27.52
N SER A 90 2.57 -14.18 -28.62
CA SER A 90 3.62 -13.65 -29.48
C SER A 90 4.49 -12.64 -28.71
N LYS A 91 5.76 -12.52 -29.09
CA LYS A 91 6.71 -11.59 -28.45
C LYS A 91 6.18 -10.15 -28.32
N PRO A 92 5.50 -9.57 -29.34
CA PRO A 92 4.91 -8.23 -29.21
C PRO A 92 3.83 -8.14 -28.12
N VAL A 93 3.00 -9.16 -27.96
CA VAL A 93 1.91 -9.18 -26.98
C VAL A 93 2.45 -9.33 -25.56
N ARG A 94 3.49 -10.17 -25.38
CA ARG A 94 4.20 -10.27 -24.09
C ARG A 94 4.78 -8.93 -23.66
N ASN A 95 5.48 -8.25 -24.57
CA ASN A 95 6.05 -6.93 -24.29
C ASN A 95 4.98 -5.90 -23.92
N ALA A 96 3.81 -5.93 -24.59
CA ALA A 96 2.70 -5.04 -24.28
C ALA A 96 2.10 -5.32 -22.89
N LEU A 97 1.99 -6.59 -22.52
CA LEU A 97 1.53 -7.02 -21.20
C LEU A 97 2.50 -6.59 -20.09
N ASP A 98 3.80 -6.80 -20.30
CA ASP A 98 4.85 -6.40 -19.36
C ASP A 98 4.84 -4.88 -19.15
N ALA A 99 4.74 -4.12 -20.24
CA ALA A 99 4.63 -2.67 -20.18
C ALA A 99 3.39 -2.23 -19.39
N LEU A 100 2.23 -2.87 -19.63
CA LEU A 100 0.99 -2.60 -18.92
C LEU A 100 1.13 -2.86 -17.41
N ILE A 101 1.67 -4.01 -17.03
CA ILE A 101 1.92 -4.39 -15.63
C ILE A 101 2.84 -3.37 -14.97
N ILE A 102 3.93 -2.97 -15.64
CA ILE A 102 4.86 -1.95 -15.13
C ILE A 102 4.15 -0.60 -14.92
N THR A 103 3.29 -0.16 -15.86
CA THR A 103 2.52 1.07 -15.68
C THR A 103 1.56 0.99 -14.50
N LEU A 104 0.77 -0.09 -14.38
CA LEU A 104 -0.16 -0.26 -13.26
C LEU A 104 0.57 -0.36 -11.91
N ALA A 105 1.73 -1.01 -11.88
CA ALA A 105 2.56 -1.11 -10.69
C ALA A 105 3.15 0.26 -10.29
N LYS A 106 3.56 1.08 -11.26
CA LYS A 106 4.04 2.46 -11.01
C LYS A 106 2.93 3.38 -10.51
N GLU A 107 1.70 3.16 -10.96
CA GLU A 107 0.53 3.92 -10.50
C GLU A 107 0.06 3.49 -9.11
N GLY A 108 0.37 2.26 -8.69
CA GLY A 108 0.07 1.71 -7.37
C GLY A 108 -1.44 1.56 -7.08
N PRO A 109 -1.87 0.65 -6.19
CA PRO A 109 -3.27 0.54 -5.75
C PRO A 109 -3.68 1.68 -4.80
N GLY A 110 -3.22 2.91 -5.06
CA GLY A 110 -3.43 4.08 -4.21
C GLY A 110 -3.75 5.31 -5.05
N ASN A 111 -4.93 5.35 -5.69
CA ASN A 111 -5.55 6.62 -6.09
C ASN A 111 -7.05 6.46 -6.38
N GLY A 112 -7.81 6.18 -5.31
CA GLY A 112 -9.24 6.49 -5.24
C GLY A 112 -9.52 7.86 -4.62
N ALA A 113 -8.50 8.70 -4.40
CA ALA A 113 -8.70 10.06 -3.95
C ALA A 113 -8.96 10.96 -5.18
N PRO A 114 -10.10 11.66 -5.27
CA PRO A 114 -10.28 12.66 -6.32
C PRO A 114 -9.16 13.70 -6.21
N PRO A 115 -8.60 14.18 -7.34
CA PRO A 115 -7.52 15.16 -7.29
C PRO A 115 -8.00 16.37 -6.50
N ALA A 116 -7.31 16.68 -5.40
CA ALA A 116 -7.50 17.91 -4.66
C ALA A 116 -7.43 19.05 -5.66
N LYS A 117 -8.55 19.77 -5.83
CA LYS A 117 -8.64 20.92 -6.73
C LYS A 117 -7.52 21.87 -6.34
N LYS A 118 -6.49 21.94 -7.17
CA LYS A 118 -5.46 22.98 -7.11
C LYS A 118 -6.21 24.29 -7.28
N THR A 119 -6.51 24.97 -6.17
CA THR A 119 -7.01 26.34 -6.19
C THR A 119 -5.93 27.17 -6.87
N MET A 120 -6.13 27.45 -8.16
CA MET A 120 -5.36 28.44 -8.89
C MET A 120 -5.46 29.76 -8.12
N LYS A 121 -4.40 30.13 -7.41
CA LYS A 121 -4.12 31.53 -7.08
C LYS A 121 -4.01 32.25 -8.42
N ARG A 122 -5.10 32.91 -8.84
CA ARG A 122 -5.09 33.82 -9.99
C ARG A 122 -4.07 34.91 -9.67
N GLY A 123 -2.99 34.95 -10.45
CA GLY A 123 -2.01 36.02 -10.39
C GLY A 123 -2.70 37.35 -10.70
N HIS A 124 -2.65 38.28 -9.75
CA HIS A 124 -2.80 39.70 -10.05
C HIS A 124 -1.44 40.19 -10.56
N SER A 125 -1.24 40.09 -11.87
CA SER A 125 -0.18 40.83 -12.56
C SER A 125 -0.70 42.24 -12.79
N VAL A 126 -0.21 43.20 -12.00
CA VAL A 126 -0.39 44.63 -12.28
C VAL A 126 0.93 45.14 -12.85
N GLN A 127 1.00 45.26 -14.18
CA GLN A 127 2.00 46.12 -14.84
C GLN A 127 1.38 47.51 -15.05
N PRO A 128 1.99 48.61 -14.58
CA PRO A 128 1.70 49.92 -15.10
C PRO A 128 2.57 50.23 -16.32
N ARG A 129 1.89 50.82 -17.31
CA ARG A 129 2.30 51.08 -18.68
C ARG A 129 3.48 52.04 -18.78
N LYS A 130 4.38 51.75 -19.74
CA LYS A 130 5.31 52.73 -20.33
C LYS A 130 4.54 53.96 -20.81
N ARG A 131 4.85 55.13 -20.29
CA ARG A 131 4.56 56.41 -20.96
C ARG A 131 5.83 56.84 -21.72
N ALA A 132 5.77 56.72 -23.03
CA ALA A 132 6.60 57.51 -23.91
C ALA A 132 6.01 58.92 -23.97
N SER A 133 6.83 59.94 -23.74
CA SER A 133 6.55 61.28 -24.22
C SER A 133 7.86 61.92 -24.71
N LYS A 134 7.75 62.30 -25.97
CA LYS A 134 8.72 62.83 -26.94
C LYS A 134 9.24 64.21 -26.50
N LYS A 135 10.51 64.47 -26.82
CA LYS A 135 11.20 65.78 -26.82
C LYS A 135 10.52 66.79 -27.78
N PRO A 136 10.77 68.11 -27.69
CA PRO A 136 12.09 68.75 -27.86
C PRO A 136 12.67 69.39 -26.59
#